data_AF-A0A355GH94-F1
#
_entry.id   AF-A0A355GH94-F1
#
_cell.length_a   1.000
_cell.length_b   1.000
_cell.length_c   1.000
_cell.angle_alpha   90.00
_cell.angle_beta   90.00
_cell.angle_gamma   90.00
#
_symmetry.space_group_name_H-M   'P 1'
#
loop_
_entity.id
_entity.type
_entity.pdbx_description
1 polymer ?
#
loop_
_entity_poly.entity_id
_entity_poly.type
_entity_poly.pdbx_seq_one_letter_code
_entity_poly.pdbx_strand_id
1 'polypeptide(L)'
;MIMTNALVKADPFALPSWRWDVAEQLCNQPGLKAVPEDQITRDALSYLKTGDRQKFPEIQTSYQIFKEDGLRRAELEPRILVGQSDSEIAGFCKLTPAVVQVYADLFFCVRDFPGGSDWKLKHAVGKPHFHGYQDHNLRQMWNWFGLTGQTEVLNWVIKSYHDELKPGDEPTLSVYLRPSASVDLRVQALIAELIPPILQPHNRWEQKFMFDSLSIRLMVTSEERDRALQKYKKDRVKYVYQYLTGQIKSQPPETKSHNTAPGSSESVFKKIQKSPRSLEPRGS
;
A
#
# COMPACT_ATOMS: atom_id res chain seq x y z
N MET A 1 23.09 -15.34 16.59
CA MET A 1 22.83 -14.46 17.76
C MET A 1 21.32 -14.39 17.91
N ILE A 2 20.79 -14.58 19.11
CA ILE A 2 19.34 -14.51 19.33
C ILE A 2 18.99 -13.06 19.61
N MET A 3 17.99 -12.55 18.90
CA MET A 3 17.51 -11.19 19.09
C MET A 3 16.77 -11.08 20.42
N THR A 4 17.23 -10.19 21.30
CA THR A 4 16.51 -9.79 22.52
C THR A 4 15.57 -8.63 22.23
N ASN A 5 14.60 -8.35 23.11
CA ASN A 5 13.67 -7.23 22.93
C ASN A 5 14.41 -5.89 22.74
N ALA A 6 15.49 -5.69 23.49
CA ALA A 6 16.30 -4.47 23.41
C ALA A 6 17.10 -4.36 22.10
N LEU A 7 17.64 -5.48 21.60
CA LEU A 7 18.39 -5.51 20.35
C LEU A 7 17.48 -5.24 19.14
N VAL A 8 16.26 -5.77 19.16
CA VAL A 8 15.27 -5.55 18.08
C VAL A 8 14.85 -4.09 18.00
N LYS A 9 14.57 -3.46 19.13
CA LYS A 9 14.19 -2.03 19.17
C LYS A 9 15.30 -1.12 18.62
N ALA A 10 16.55 -1.57 18.65
CA ALA A 10 17.69 -0.86 18.08
C ALA A 10 18.03 -1.27 16.63
N ASP A 11 17.40 -2.33 16.09
CA ASP A 11 17.70 -2.86 14.76
C ASP A 11 16.69 -2.35 13.70
N PRO A 12 17.11 -1.46 12.77
CA PRO A 12 16.24 -0.96 11.72
C PRO A 12 15.86 -2.02 10.65
N PHE A 13 16.47 -3.22 10.71
CA PHE A 13 16.21 -4.34 9.80
C PHE A 13 15.32 -5.42 10.41
N ALA A 14 14.97 -5.33 11.70
CA ALA A 14 14.03 -6.26 12.30
C ALA A 14 12.68 -6.21 11.58
N LEU A 15 12.14 -7.39 11.27
CA LEU A 15 10.84 -7.52 10.61
C LEU A 15 9.70 -7.39 11.63
N PRO A 16 8.47 -7.05 11.20
CA PRO A 16 7.32 -7.01 12.10
C PRO A 16 6.99 -8.37 12.74
N SER A 17 7.43 -9.49 12.17
CA SER A 17 7.23 -10.84 12.70
C SER A 17 8.37 -11.36 13.58
N TRP A 18 9.29 -10.49 14.02
CA TRP A 18 10.55 -10.93 14.64
C TRP A 18 10.36 -11.88 15.84
N ARG A 19 9.28 -11.76 16.63
CA ARG A 19 9.00 -12.67 17.75
C ARG A 19 8.70 -14.08 17.26
N TRP A 20 7.89 -14.18 16.22
CA TRP A 20 7.64 -15.45 15.53
C TRP A 20 8.92 -16.04 14.96
N ASP A 21 9.74 -15.21 14.29
CA ASP A 21 11.00 -15.65 13.69
C ASP A 21 11.99 -16.19 14.73
N VAL A 22 12.07 -15.56 15.91
CA VAL A 22 12.87 -16.04 17.05
C VAL A 22 12.35 -17.38 17.57
N ALA A 23 11.02 -17.53 17.72
CA ALA A 23 10.42 -18.78 18.16
C ALA A 23 10.69 -19.92 17.16
N GLU A 24 10.58 -19.67 15.85
CA GLU A 24 10.92 -20.66 14.81
C GLU A 24 12.41 -21.04 14.83
N GLN A 25 13.31 -20.06 14.94
CA GLN A 25 14.75 -20.34 15.01
C GLN A 25 15.09 -21.25 16.20
N LEU A 26 14.54 -20.97 17.38
CA LEU A 26 14.76 -21.78 18.59
C LEU A 26 14.11 -23.16 18.50
N CYS A 27 12.98 -23.29 17.80
CA CYS A 27 12.36 -24.59 17.55
C CYS A 27 13.24 -25.45 16.63
N ASN A 28 13.82 -24.84 15.59
CA ASN A 28 14.63 -25.52 14.58
C ASN A 28 16.09 -25.77 15.02
N GLN A 29 16.57 -25.11 16.08
CA GLN A 29 17.94 -25.23 16.58
C GLN A 29 17.97 -25.61 18.07
N PRO A 30 17.70 -26.88 18.43
CA PRO A 30 17.62 -27.33 19.82
C PRO A 30 18.93 -27.18 20.62
N GLY A 31 20.07 -26.98 19.94
CA GLY A 31 21.36 -26.69 20.58
C GLY A 31 21.48 -25.29 21.19
N LEU A 32 20.62 -24.34 20.80
CA LEU A 32 20.56 -23.01 21.39
C LEU A 32 19.76 -23.07 22.70
N LYS A 33 20.44 -23.14 23.84
CA LYS A 33 19.85 -23.11 25.19
C LYS A 33 19.42 -21.70 25.62
N ALA A 34 18.78 -20.97 24.73
CA ALA A 34 18.30 -19.64 25.04
C ALA A 34 16.80 -19.66 25.27
N VAL A 35 16.36 -18.84 26.23
CA VAL A 35 14.96 -18.70 26.61
C VAL A 35 14.52 -17.31 26.17
N PRO A 36 13.43 -17.17 25.38
CA PRO A 36 12.90 -15.86 25.05
C PRO A 36 12.58 -15.04 26.30
N GLU A 37 12.76 -13.73 26.24
CA GLU A 37 12.55 -12.85 27.40
C GLU A 37 11.06 -12.68 27.72
N ASP A 38 10.22 -12.48 26.70
CA ASP A 38 8.79 -12.25 26.84
C ASP A 38 7.96 -13.55 26.75
N GLN A 39 6.80 -13.51 27.40
CA GLN A 39 5.92 -14.68 27.53
C GLN A 39 5.32 -15.10 26.19
N ILE A 40 4.93 -14.14 25.35
CA ILE A 40 4.27 -14.45 24.07
C ILE A 40 5.21 -15.22 23.12
N THR A 41 6.51 -14.89 23.08
CA THR A 41 7.50 -15.65 22.31
C THR A 41 7.74 -17.05 22.89
N ARG A 42 7.69 -17.22 24.23
CA ARG A 42 7.77 -18.54 24.86
C ARG A 42 6.56 -19.40 24.54
N ASP A 43 5.38 -18.80 24.51
CA ASP A 43 4.13 -19.47 24.17
C ASP A 43 4.16 -19.90 22.70
N ALA A 44 4.62 -19.02 21.79
CA ALA A 44 4.84 -19.36 20.38
C ALA A 44 5.85 -20.52 20.20
N LEU A 45 6.98 -20.50 20.93
CA LEU A 45 7.94 -21.61 20.91
C LEU A 45 7.34 -22.92 21.42
N SER A 46 6.53 -22.85 22.48
CA SER A 46 5.84 -24.01 23.04
C SER A 46 4.80 -24.56 22.06
N TYR A 47 4.03 -23.68 21.42
CA TYR A 47 3.10 -24.03 20.35
C TYR A 47 3.81 -24.71 19.18
N LEU A 48 4.94 -24.18 18.70
CA LEU A 48 5.72 -24.76 17.61
C LEU A 48 6.28 -26.15 17.95
N LYS A 49 6.74 -26.36 19.19
CA LYS A 49 7.28 -27.66 19.64
C LYS A 49 6.21 -28.73 19.85
N THR A 50 5.04 -28.34 20.34
CA THR A 50 3.99 -29.30 20.74
C THR A 50 2.92 -29.50 19.68
N GLY A 51 2.69 -28.50 18.82
CA GLY A 51 1.57 -28.46 17.90
C GLY A 51 0.20 -28.37 18.59
N ASP A 52 0.15 -28.04 19.88
CA ASP A 52 -1.07 -28.08 20.68
C ASP A 52 -1.98 -26.87 20.39
N ARG A 53 -2.86 -27.05 19.39
CA ARG A 53 -3.82 -26.03 18.97
C ARG A 53 -4.92 -25.78 20.00
N GLN A 54 -5.21 -26.73 20.88
CA GLN A 54 -6.24 -26.57 21.91
C GLN A 54 -5.75 -25.70 23.05
N LYS A 55 -4.46 -25.84 23.39
CA LYS A 55 -3.82 -25.01 24.41
C LYS A 55 -3.53 -23.58 23.93
N PHE A 56 -3.28 -23.38 22.64
CA PHE A 56 -2.95 -22.06 22.07
C PHE A 56 -3.87 -21.67 20.89
N PRO A 57 -5.20 -21.55 21.10
CA PRO A 57 -6.15 -21.32 20.01
C PRO A 57 -5.98 -19.94 19.35
N GLU A 58 -5.60 -18.91 20.10
CA GLU A 58 -5.34 -17.56 19.58
C GLU A 58 -4.09 -17.51 18.70
N ILE A 59 -3.02 -18.20 19.11
CA ILE A 59 -1.78 -18.34 18.31
C ILE A 59 -2.10 -19.10 17.02
N GLN A 60 -2.83 -20.21 17.10
CA GLN A 60 -3.25 -20.97 15.93
C GLN A 60 -4.06 -20.10 14.96
N THR A 61 -5.03 -19.33 15.45
CA THR A 61 -5.87 -18.47 14.61
C THR A 61 -5.06 -17.35 13.96
N SER A 62 -4.19 -16.69 14.74
CA SER A 62 -3.31 -15.62 14.25
C SER A 62 -2.32 -16.13 13.21
N TYR A 63 -1.77 -17.33 13.42
CA TYR A 63 -0.89 -18.01 12.48
C TYR A 63 -1.58 -18.33 11.16
N GLN A 64 -2.86 -18.76 11.18
CA GLN A 64 -3.61 -18.96 9.93
C GLN A 64 -3.80 -17.64 9.17
N ILE A 65 -4.18 -16.56 9.85
CA ILE A 65 -4.33 -15.24 9.21
C ILE A 65 -2.99 -14.81 8.57
N PHE A 66 -1.88 -14.99 9.29
CA PHE A 66 -0.55 -14.66 8.79
C PHE A 66 -0.18 -15.48 7.55
N LYS A 67 -0.42 -16.79 7.59
CA LYS A 67 -0.08 -17.75 6.53
C LYS A 67 -0.95 -17.62 5.28
N GLU A 68 -2.25 -17.36 5.45
CA GLU A 68 -3.19 -17.17 4.33
C GLU A 68 -2.81 -15.96 3.47
N ASP A 69 -2.22 -14.91 4.08
CA ASP A 69 -1.89 -13.61 3.46
C ASP A 69 -3.00 -13.05 2.55
N GLY A 70 -4.25 -13.28 2.96
CA GLY A 70 -5.46 -12.88 2.24
C GLY A 70 -6.13 -11.64 2.80
N LEU A 71 -7.40 -11.44 2.44
CA LEU A 71 -8.20 -10.26 2.81
C LEU A 71 -8.25 -9.99 4.32
N ARG A 72 -8.32 -11.05 5.15
CA ARG A 72 -8.35 -10.94 6.61
C ARG A 72 -7.08 -10.24 7.14
N ARG A 73 -5.92 -10.64 6.63
CA ARG A 73 -4.64 -10.03 6.99
C ARG A 73 -4.54 -8.61 6.46
N ALA A 74 -4.96 -8.40 5.20
CA ALA A 74 -4.99 -7.09 4.57
C ALA A 74 -5.79 -6.08 5.40
N GLU A 75 -6.94 -6.47 5.95
CA GLU A 75 -7.76 -5.59 6.79
C GLU A 75 -7.24 -5.45 8.23
N LEU A 76 -6.66 -6.51 8.81
CA LEU A 76 -6.20 -6.50 10.20
C LEU A 76 -4.99 -5.58 10.44
N GLU A 77 -3.94 -5.72 9.64
CA GLU A 77 -2.70 -4.95 9.77
C GLU A 77 -2.86 -3.42 9.76
N PRO A 78 -3.61 -2.80 8.82
CA PRO A 78 -3.73 -1.34 8.75
C PRO A 78 -4.48 -0.77 9.95
N ARG A 79 -5.41 -1.54 10.52
CA ARG A 79 -6.15 -1.16 11.71
C ARG A 79 -5.27 -1.17 12.97
N ILE A 80 -4.38 -2.17 13.07
CA ILE A 80 -3.33 -2.17 14.10
C ILE A 80 -2.40 -0.96 13.90
N LEU A 81 -2.05 -0.66 12.65
CA LEU A 81 -1.10 0.38 12.29
C LEU A 81 -1.60 1.80 12.59
N VAL A 82 -2.89 2.07 12.35
CA VAL A 82 -3.54 3.35 12.67
C VAL A 82 -3.81 3.52 14.17
N GLY A 83 -3.59 2.47 14.97
CA GLY A 83 -3.68 2.53 16.43
C GLY A 83 -5.09 2.32 16.98
N GLN A 84 -5.98 1.63 16.27
CA GLN A 84 -7.26 1.20 16.84
C GLN A 84 -7.03 0.23 18.01
N SER A 85 -7.94 0.23 18.99
CA SER A 85 -7.90 -0.72 20.10
C SER A 85 -8.26 -2.14 19.65
N ASP A 86 -7.79 -3.14 20.37
CA ASP A 86 -8.05 -4.55 20.01
C ASP A 86 -9.54 -4.88 19.95
N SER A 87 -10.34 -4.26 20.81
CA SER A 87 -11.81 -4.40 20.83
C SER A 87 -12.47 -3.84 19.58
N GLU A 88 -12.04 -2.67 19.10
CA GLU A 88 -12.56 -2.09 17.86
C GLU A 88 -12.18 -2.96 16.65
N ILE A 89 -10.91 -3.35 16.57
CA ILE A 89 -10.39 -4.19 15.49
C ILE A 89 -11.12 -5.53 15.46
N ALA A 90 -11.33 -6.15 16.62
CA ALA A 90 -12.08 -7.40 16.76
C ALA A 90 -13.50 -7.29 16.21
N GLY A 91 -14.19 -6.17 16.50
CA GLY A 91 -15.53 -5.90 15.97
C GLY A 91 -15.56 -5.81 14.44
N PHE A 92 -14.62 -5.08 13.83
CA PHE A 92 -14.55 -4.95 12.37
C PHE A 92 -14.13 -6.25 11.67
N CYS A 93 -13.14 -6.95 12.23
CA CYS A 93 -12.55 -8.14 11.61
C CYS A 93 -13.29 -9.44 11.96
N LYS A 94 -14.34 -9.38 12.79
CA LYS A 94 -15.06 -10.55 13.34
C LYS A 94 -14.11 -11.53 14.04
N LEU A 95 -13.21 -10.98 14.86
CA LEU A 95 -12.23 -11.73 15.67
C LEU A 95 -12.52 -11.50 17.17
N THR A 96 -11.76 -12.16 18.04
CA THR A 96 -11.72 -11.81 19.46
C THR A 96 -10.58 -10.81 19.71
N PRO A 97 -10.68 -9.93 20.73
CA PRO A 97 -9.58 -9.03 21.08
C PRO A 97 -8.27 -9.77 21.37
N ALA A 98 -8.36 -10.97 21.97
CA ALA A 98 -7.19 -11.81 22.25
C ALA A 98 -6.46 -12.26 20.98
N VAL A 99 -7.18 -12.62 19.91
CA VAL A 99 -6.57 -12.95 18.60
C VAL A 99 -5.89 -11.71 18.01
N VAL A 100 -6.50 -10.53 18.12
CA VAL A 100 -5.91 -9.28 17.62
C VAL A 100 -4.61 -8.96 18.35
N GLN A 101 -4.61 -9.04 19.69
CA GLN A 101 -3.42 -8.81 20.52
C GLN A 101 -2.31 -9.81 20.16
N VAL A 102 -2.61 -11.11 20.10
CA VAL A 102 -1.63 -12.14 19.73
C VAL A 102 -1.08 -11.91 18.31
N TYR A 103 -1.93 -11.52 17.36
CA TYR A 103 -1.47 -11.20 16.01
C TYR A 103 -0.52 -10.00 16.00
N ALA A 104 -0.90 -8.92 16.68
CA ALA A 104 -0.09 -7.71 16.81
C ALA A 104 1.24 -7.99 17.51
N ASP A 105 1.27 -8.88 18.50
CA ASP A 105 2.47 -9.15 19.28
C ASP A 105 3.42 -10.15 18.63
N LEU A 106 2.92 -11.11 17.83
CA LEU A 106 3.77 -12.15 17.22
C LEU A 106 4.11 -11.90 15.77
N PHE A 107 3.14 -11.45 14.98
CA PHE A 107 3.22 -11.42 13.52
C PHE A 107 3.35 -10.01 12.97
N PHE A 108 2.98 -8.99 13.76
CA PHE A 108 2.95 -7.60 13.32
C PHE A 108 3.28 -6.62 14.46
N CYS A 109 4.49 -6.77 15.05
CA CYS A 109 5.03 -6.07 16.21
C CYS A 109 5.26 -4.56 16.03
N VAL A 110 4.43 -3.87 15.25
CA VAL A 110 4.58 -2.44 14.90
C VAL A 110 4.30 -1.51 16.08
N ARG A 111 3.64 -1.99 17.13
CA ARG A 111 3.36 -1.27 18.38
C ARG A 111 4.63 -1.05 19.22
N ASP A 112 5.63 -1.91 19.07
CA ASP A 112 6.89 -1.85 19.83
C ASP A 112 7.84 -0.73 19.40
N PHE A 113 7.57 -0.11 18.25
CA PHE A 113 8.44 0.90 17.63
C PHE A 113 7.81 2.30 17.79
N PRO A 114 8.24 3.08 18.81
CA PRO A 114 7.80 4.45 19.02
C PRO A 114 8.50 5.38 18.03
N GLY A 115 7.72 6.13 17.25
CA GLY A 115 8.27 7.05 16.24
C GLY A 115 8.93 6.35 15.05
N GLY A 116 8.82 6.97 13.87
CA GLY A 116 9.44 6.50 12.63
C GLY A 116 8.42 6.05 11.60
N SER A 117 7.88 7.02 10.85
CA SER A 117 7.18 6.75 9.59
C SER A 117 8.02 5.82 8.71
N ASP A 118 9.35 5.95 8.69
CA ASP A 118 10.19 5.27 7.71
C ASP A 118 10.36 3.77 7.98
N TRP A 119 10.48 3.34 9.25
CA TRP A 119 10.52 1.92 9.59
C TRP A 119 9.17 1.26 9.28
N LYS A 120 8.06 1.88 9.73
CA LYS A 120 6.71 1.38 9.47
C LYS A 120 6.38 1.42 7.98
N LEU A 121 6.80 2.47 7.27
CA LEU A 121 6.65 2.58 5.82
C LEU A 121 7.41 1.44 5.15
N LYS A 122 8.69 1.26 5.46
CA LYS A 122 9.52 0.22 4.86
C LYS A 122 8.98 -1.20 5.10
N HIS A 123 8.53 -1.50 6.32
CA HIS A 123 8.26 -2.86 6.77
C HIS A 123 6.78 -3.23 6.85
N ALA A 124 5.88 -2.29 7.14
CA ALA A 124 4.44 -2.52 7.13
C ALA A 124 3.81 -2.18 5.78
N VAL A 125 4.22 -1.07 5.15
CA VAL A 125 3.68 -0.65 3.83
C VAL A 125 4.43 -1.30 2.68
N GLY A 126 5.77 -1.42 2.80
CA GLY A 126 6.64 -1.96 1.76
C GLY A 126 7.28 -0.86 0.89
N LYS A 127 7.56 -1.18 -0.38
CA LYS A 127 8.20 -0.24 -1.35
C LYS A 127 7.29 0.21 -2.51
N PRO A 128 5.99 0.49 -2.30
CA PRO A 128 5.09 0.79 -3.42
C PRO A 128 5.49 2.07 -4.18
N HIS A 129 6.01 3.08 -3.48
CA HIS A 129 6.37 4.36 -4.08
C HIS A 129 7.50 4.28 -5.13
N PHE A 130 8.36 3.26 -5.07
CA PHE A 130 9.47 3.12 -6.02
C PHE A 130 9.21 2.05 -7.07
N HIS A 131 8.48 0.99 -6.72
CA HIS A 131 8.35 -0.21 -7.56
C HIS A 131 6.90 -0.46 -8.03
N GLY A 132 5.96 0.40 -7.64
CA GLY A 132 4.53 0.17 -7.81
C GLY A 132 4.01 -0.85 -6.81
N TYR A 133 2.69 -0.97 -6.71
CA TYR A 133 2.08 -2.04 -5.91
C TYR A 133 2.20 -3.37 -6.66
N GLN A 134 2.83 -4.36 -6.03
CA GLN A 134 3.11 -5.70 -6.57
C GLN A 134 2.07 -6.71 -6.06
N ASP A 135 2.46 -7.99 -5.91
CA ASP A 135 1.68 -8.99 -5.18
C ASP A 135 1.30 -8.43 -3.79
N HIS A 136 0.05 -8.64 -3.37
CA HIS A 136 -0.55 -8.06 -2.15
C HIS A 136 -0.81 -6.54 -2.20
N ASN A 137 -1.12 -6.00 -3.38
CA ASN A 137 -1.40 -4.56 -3.59
C ASN A 137 -2.43 -3.96 -2.61
N LEU A 138 -3.47 -4.71 -2.23
CA LEU A 138 -4.50 -4.25 -1.31
C LEU A 138 -3.98 -4.03 0.12
N ARG A 139 -3.23 -5.00 0.66
CA ARG A 139 -2.64 -4.92 2.00
C ARG A 139 -1.68 -3.75 2.13
N GLN A 140 -0.78 -3.60 1.16
CA GLN A 140 0.16 -2.48 1.14
C GLN A 140 -0.59 -1.14 1.09
N MET A 141 -1.67 -1.04 0.31
CA MET A 141 -2.39 0.23 0.15
C MET A 141 -3.17 0.57 1.42
N TRP A 142 -3.85 -0.41 2.02
CA TRP A 142 -4.50 -0.18 3.32
C TRP A 142 -3.47 0.13 4.41
N ASN A 143 -2.31 -0.53 4.45
CA ASN A 143 -1.25 -0.18 5.38
C ASN A 143 -0.74 1.25 5.15
N TRP A 144 -0.67 1.73 3.90
CA TRP A 144 -0.35 3.13 3.62
C TRP A 144 -1.38 4.10 4.22
N PHE A 145 -2.67 3.80 4.09
CA PHE A 145 -3.74 4.58 4.75
C PHE A 145 -3.68 4.45 6.28
N GLY A 146 -3.36 3.28 6.83
CA GLY A 146 -3.21 3.08 8.26
C GLY A 146 -2.01 3.85 8.83
N LEU A 147 -0.95 4.02 8.05
CA LEU A 147 0.24 4.76 8.46
C LEU A 147 0.09 6.28 8.34
N THR A 148 -0.60 6.76 7.30
CA THR A 148 -0.65 8.19 6.94
C THR A 148 -1.99 8.85 7.24
N GLY A 149 -3.05 8.07 7.40
CA GLY A 149 -4.42 8.54 7.52
C GLY A 149 -4.94 8.55 8.94
N GLN A 150 -6.18 9.00 9.07
CA GLN A 150 -6.98 8.90 10.28
C GLN A 150 -7.86 7.65 10.21
N THR A 151 -8.26 7.14 11.37
CA THR A 151 -9.10 5.93 11.53
C THR A 151 -10.36 5.99 10.66
N GLU A 152 -10.99 7.15 10.55
CA GLU A 152 -12.22 7.38 9.77
C GLU A 152 -11.98 7.21 8.28
N VAL A 153 -10.86 7.71 7.76
CA VAL A 153 -10.48 7.56 6.35
C VAL A 153 -10.21 6.10 6.04
N LEU A 154 -9.48 5.40 6.91
CA LEU A 154 -9.22 3.97 6.74
C LEU A 154 -10.53 3.16 6.73
N ASN A 155 -11.43 3.42 7.68
CA ASN A 155 -12.72 2.76 7.77
C ASN A 155 -13.54 2.97 6.49
N TRP A 156 -13.58 4.19 5.98
CA TRP A 156 -14.31 4.49 4.75
C TRP A 156 -13.70 3.80 3.51
N VAL A 157 -12.38 3.80 3.39
CA VAL A 157 -11.67 3.13 2.28
C VAL A 157 -11.93 1.62 2.32
N ILE A 158 -11.80 0.98 3.48
CA ILE A 158 -12.08 -0.46 3.63
C ILE A 158 -13.55 -0.77 3.37
N LYS A 159 -14.48 0.03 3.91
CA LYS A 159 -15.92 -0.18 3.66
C LYS A 159 -16.25 -0.08 2.17
N SER A 160 -15.72 0.93 1.49
CA SER A 160 -15.93 1.12 0.05
C SER A 160 -15.43 -0.07 -0.78
N TYR A 161 -14.44 -0.81 -0.28
CA TYR A 161 -14.00 -2.05 -0.91
C TYR A 161 -15.01 -3.17 -0.76
N HIS A 162 -15.44 -3.42 0.47
CA HIS A 162 -16.38 -4.50 0.79
C HIS A 162 -17.73 -4.29 0.11
N ASP A 163 -18.17 -3.05 -0.06
CA ASP A 163 -19.40 -2.71 -0.81
C ASP A 163 -19.30 -3.11 -2.30
N GLU A 164 -18.08 -3.17 -2.87
CA GLU A 164 -17.82 -3.51 -4.27
C GLU A 164 -17.33 -4.95 -4.51
N LEU A 165 -16.93 -5.64 -3.44
CA LEU A 165 -16.39 -6.97 -3.48
C LEU A 165 -17.50 -7.98 -3.84
N LYS A 166 -17.30 -8.73 -4.92
CA LYS A 166 -18.24 -9.76 -5.40
C LYS A 166 -17.74 -11.16 -5.07
N PRO A 167 -18.63 -12.16 -4.96
CA PRO A 167 -18.22 -13.55 -4.80
C PRO A 167 -17.30 -14.00 -5.94
N GLY A 168 -16.15 -14.60 -5.58
CA GLY A 168 -15.14 -15.07 -6.55
C GLY A 168 -14.12 -14.03 -6.97
N ASP A 169 -14.22 -12.78 -6.50
CA ASP A 169 -13.18 -11.79 -6.71
C ASP A 169 -11.89 -12.15 -5.97
N GLU A 170 -10.75 -11.93 -6.63
CA GLU A 170 -9.46 -11.88 -5.95
C GLU A 170 -9.34 -10.57 -5.15
N PRO A 171 -8.76 -10.60 -3.93
CA PRO A 171 -8.67 -9.45 -3.04
C PRO A 171 -7.60 -8.44 -3.50
N THR A 172 -7.83 -7.80 -4.65
CA THR A 172 -6.91 -6.86 -5.31
C THR A 172 -7.49 -5.46 -5.40
N LEU A 173 -6.64 -4.46 -5.64
CA LEU A 173 -7.05 -3.06 -5.86
C LEU A 173 -7.95 -2.86 -7.09
N SER A 174 -8.04 -3.83 -8.01
CA SER A 174 -8.86 -3.72 -9.21
C SER A 174 -10.36 -3.58 -8.89
N VAL A 175 -10.80 -4.09 -7.73
CA VAL A 175 -12.18 -3.99 -7.24
C VAL A 175 -12.62 -2.52 -7.12
N TYR A 176 -11.75 -1.64 -6.59
CA TYR A 176 -12.03 -0.20 -6.48
C TYR A 176 -12.21 0.48 -7.84
N LEU A 177 -11.48 0.01 -8.85
CA LEU A 177 -11.28 0.72 -10.11
C LEU A 177 -12.17 0.21 -11.24
N ARG A 178 -13.13 -0.67 -10.93
CA ARG A 178 -14.07 -1.17 -11.93
C ARG A 178 -14.85 0.00 -12.55
N PRO A 179 -15.11 -0.03 -13.86
CA PRO A 179 -15.94 0.98 -14.50
C PRO A 179 -17.34 1.12 -13.90
N SER A 180 -17.85 0.06 -13.28
CA SER A 180 -19.17 0.01 -12.64
C SER A 180 -19.13 0.24 -11.13
N ALA A 181 -17.96 0.47 -10.53
CA ALA A 181 -17.87 0.66 -9.09
C ALA A 181 -18.53 1.97 -8.67
N SER A 182 -19.25 1.95 -7.55
CA SER A 182 -19.90 3.10 -6.93
C SER A 182 -18.96 3.95 -6.06
N VAL A 183 -17.69 3.55 -5.96
CA VAL A 183 -16.64 4.24 -5.21
C VAL A 183 -16.43 5.66 -5.73
N ASP A 184 -16.32 6.63 -4.83
CA ASP A 184 -16.08 8.03 -5.17
C ASP A 184 -14.82 8.18 -6.06
N LEU A 185 -14.96 8.90 -7.16
CA LEU A 185 -13.90 9.08 -8.16
C LEU A 185 -12.61 9.68 -7.57
N ARG A 186 -12.68 10.46 -6.48
CA ARG A 186 -11.49 10.99 -5.80
C ARG A 186 -10.69 9.87 -5.12
N VAL A 187 -11.37 8.87 -4.55
CA VAL A 187 -10.72 7.67 -3.99
C VAL A 187 -10.12 6.85 -5.09
N GLN A 188 -10.91 6.55 -6.13
CA GLN A 188 -10.42 5.77 -7.26
C GLN A 188 -9.18 6.42 -7.87
N ALA A 189 -9.22 7.74 -8.08
CA ALA A 189 -8.08 8.50 -8.59
C ALA A 189 -6.89 8.46 -7.64
N LEU A 190 -7.09 8.67 -6.33
CA LEU A 190 -6.01 8.57 -5.34
C LEU A 190 -5.35 7.19 -5.39
N ILE A 191 -6.13 6.12 -5.37
CA ILE A 191 -5.63 4.73 -5.48
C ILE A 191 -4.88 4.53 -6.81
N ALA A 192 -5.45 5.01 -7.92
CA ALA A 192 -4.84 4.90 -9.23
C ALA A 192 -3.51 5.66 -9.34
N GLU A 193 -3.32 6.77 -8.64
CA GLU A 193 -2.03 7.46 -8.61
C GLU A 193 -0.94 6.70 -7.86
N LEU A 194 -1.33 5.86 -6.92
CA LEU A 194 -0.39 5.13 -6.07
C LEU A 194 0.10 3.83 -6.74
N ILE A 195 -0.67 3.27 -7.68
CA ILE A 195 -0.39 1.92 -8.25
C ILE A 195 0.84 1.87 -9.17
N PRO A 196 0.95 2.70 -10.23
CA PRO A 196 2.04 2.56 -11.19
C PRO A 196 3.39 2.97 -10.58
N PRO A 197 4.49 2.29 -10.94
CA PRO A 197 5.83 2.71 -10.55
C PRO A 197 6.18 4.08 -11.11
N ILE A 198 6.65 4.98 -10.24
CA ILE A 198 7.04 6.35 -10.63
C ILE A 198 8.22 6.35 -11.62
N LEU A 199 9.13 5.37 -11.54
CA LEU A 199 10.38 5.34 -12.30
C LEU A 199 10.34 4.37 -13.49
N GLN A 200 9.38 4.54 -14.40
CA GLN A 200 9.38 3.84 -15.70
C GLN A 200 9.50 4.84 -16.86
N PRO A 201 10.72 5.30 -17.19
CA PRO A 201 10.93 6.35 -18.19
C PRO A 201 10.45 5.97 -19.60
N HIS A 202 10.25 4.68 -19.89
CA HIS A 202 9.73 4.19 -21.17
C HIS A 202 8.21 4.00 -21.20
N ASN A 203 7.50 4.22 -20.08
CA ASN A 203 6.05 4.10 -20.04
C ASN A 203 5.40 5.38 -20.61
N ARG A 204 4.96 5.31 -21.87
CA ARG A 204 4.31 6.43 -22.58
C ARG A 204 3.03 6.92 -21.90
N TRP A 205 2.32 6.05 -21.17
CA TRP A 205 1.15 6.47 -20.41
C TRP A 205 1.52 7.35 -19.21
N GLU A 206 2.55 6.99 -18.44
CA GLU A 206 3.02 7.82 -17.33
C GLU A 206 3.53 9.18 -17.83
N GLN A 207 4.26 9.20 -18.95
CA GLN A 207 4.67 10.47 -19.59
C GLN A 207 3.46 11.34 -19.96
N LYS A 208 2.41 10.72 -20.52
CA LYS A 208 1.17 11.42 -20.85
C LYS A 208 0.49 11.96 -19.58
N PHE A 209 0.35 11.18 -18.53
CA PHE A 209 -0.30 11.63 -17.29
C PHE A 209 0.50 12.75 -16.60
N MET A 210 1.83 12.66 -16.59
CA MET A 210 2.68 13.76 -16.12
C MET A 210 2.43 15.05 -16.91
N PHE A 211 2.35 14.97 -18.25
CA PHE A 211 2.08 16.12 -19.10
C PHE A 211 0.67 16.71 -18.87
N ASP A 212 -0.35 15.85 -18.77
CA ASP A 212 -1.72 16.28 -18.51
C ASP A 212 -1.82 16.97 -17.14
N SER A 213 -1.19 16.41 -16.09
CA SER A 213 -1.17 16.98 -14.73
C SER A 213 -0.52 18.36 -14.70
N LEU A 214 0.64 18.53 -15.35
CA LEU A 214 1.30 19.83 -15.49
C LEU A 214 0.42 20.83 -16.28
N SER A 215 -0.19 20.37 -17.36
CA SER A 215 -1.04 21.22 -18.21
C SER A 215 -2.27 21.73 -17.45
N ILE A 216 -2.90 20.89 -16.61
CA ILE A 216 -4.02 21.25 -15.75
C ILE A 216 -3.63 22.34 -14.74
N ARG A 217 -2.45 22.20 -14.11
CA ARG A 217 -1.94 23.19 -13.13
C ARG A 217 -1.73 24.57 -13.76
N LEU A 218 -1.38 24.62 -15.04
CA LEU A 218 -1.13 25.86 -15.78
C LEU A 218 -2.40 26.51 -16.37
N MET A 219 -3.57 25.89 -16.25
CA MET A 219 -4.83 26.46 -16.76
C MET A 219 -5.23 27.72 -16.00
N VAL A 220 -5.69 28.74 -16.73
CA VAL A 220 -6.01 30.07 -16.19
C VAL A 220 -7.35 30.06 -15.44
N THR A 221 -8.37 29.40 -15.99
CA THR A 221 -9.72 29.41 -15.40
C THR A 221 -9.97 28.19 -14.52
N SER A 222 -10.73 28.37 -13.43
CA SER A 222 -11.09 27.26 -12.54
C SER A 222 -11.96 26.23 -13.24
N GLU A 223 -12.92 26.67 -14.06
CA GLU A 223 -13.86 25.77 -14.74
C GLU A 223 -13.19 24.84 -15.76
N GLU A 224 -12.22 25.35 -16.52
CA GLU A 224 -11.42 24.52 -17.43
C GLU A 224 -10.54 23.55 -16.65
N ARG A 225 -9.90 24.04 -15.57
CA ARG A 225 -9.07 23.22 -14.69
C ARG A 225 -9.87 22.07 -14.08
N ASP A 226 -11.07 22.33 -13.58
CA ASP A 226 -11.93 21.33 -12.94
C ASP A 226 -12.39 20.29 -13.96
N ARG A 227 -12.85 20.71 -15.14
CA ARG A 227 -13.24 19.78 -16.22
C ARG A 227 -12.07 18.90 -16.65
N ALA A 228 -10.89 19.49 -16.84
CA ALA A 228 -9.69 18.77 -17.24
C ALA A 228 -9.22 17.79 -16.14
N LEU A 229 -9.28 18.20 -14.87
CA LEU A 229 -8.97 17.36 -13.71
C LEU A 229 -9.92 16.16 -13.61
N GLN A 230 -11.22 16.36 -13.81
CA GLN A 230 -12.19 15.26 -13.80
C GLN A 230 -11.93 14.26 -14.93
N LYS A 231 -11.62 14.75 -16.13
CA LYS A 231 -11.24 13.89 -17.25
C LYS A 231 -9.95 13.11 -16.96
N TYR A 232 -8.92 13.79 -16.47
CA TYR A 232 -7.65 13.18 -16.07
C TYR A 232 -7.85 12.04 -15.07
N LYS A 233 -8.65 12.27 -14.01
CA LYS A 233 -8.97 11.26 -13.00
C LYS A 233 -9.62 10.01 -13.61
N LYS A 234 -10.63 10.20 -14.47
CA LYS A 234 -11.31 9.09 -15.17
C LYS A 234 -10.35 8.30 -16.08
N ASP A 235 -9.52 9.00 -16.84
CA ASP A 235 -8.56 8.37 -17.73
C ASP A 235 -7.49 7.60 -16.95
N ARG A 236 -7.01 8.15 -15.82
CA ARG A 236 -6.05 7.50 -14.91
C ARG A 236 -6.63 6.23 -14.29
N VAL A 237 -7.84 6.29 -13.74
CA VAL A 237 -8.55 5.13 -13.17
C VAL A 237 -8.71 4.03 -14.22
N LYS A 238 -9.17 4.38 -15.41
CA LYS A 238 -9.34 3.43 -16.52
C LYS A 238 -8.03 2.75 -16.91
N TYR A 239 -6.96 3.53 -17.07
CA TYR A 239 -5.63 3.01 -17.40
C TYR A 239 -5.14 2.02 -16.33
N VAL A 240 -5.23 2.38 -15.05
CA VAL A 240 -4.74 1.53 -13.96
C VAL A 240 -5.58 0.26 -13.81
N TYR A 241 -6.90 0.35 -13.99
CA TYR A 241 -7.74 -0.85 -14.06
C TYR A 241 -7.30 -1.81 -15.17
N GLN A 242 -7.02 -1.28 -16.37
CA GLN A 242 -6.51 -2.07 -17.49
C GLN A 242 -5.11 -2.64 -17.22
N TYR A 243 -4.24 -1.88 -16.54
CA TYR A 243 -2.92 -2.32 -16.12
C TYR A 243 -3.02 -3.51 -15.16
N LEU A 244 -3.82 -3.40 -14.10
CA LEU A 244 -4.01 -4.45 -13.10
C LEU A 244 -4.68 -5.72 -13.67
N THR A 245 -5.50 -5.58 -14.71
CA THR A 245 -6.22 -6.71 -15.33
C THR A 245 -5.48 -7.28 -16.55
N GLY A 246 -4.27 -6.80 -16.87
CA GLY A 246 -3.51 -7.25 -18.03
C GLY A 246 -4.09 -6.84 -19.38
N GLN A 247 -5.03 -5.89 -19.41
CA GLN A 247 -5.75 -5.43 -20.61
C GLN A 247 -5.17 -4.14 -21.22
N ILE A 248 -3.99 -3.73 -20.78
CA ILE A 248 -3.39 -2.46 -21.16
C ILE A 248 -2.98 -2.43 -22.63
N LYS A 249 -3.31 -1.34 -23.32
CA LYS A 249 -2.75 -1.05 -24.65
C LYS A 249 -1.34 -0.49 -24.52
N SER A 250 -0.44 -0.95 -25.39
CA SER A 250 0.98 -0.56 -25.39
C SER A 250 1.24 0.94 -25.57
N GLN A 251 0.30 1.70 -26.15
CA GLN A 251 0.42 3.15 -26.32
C GLN A 251 -0.86 3.89 -25.93
N PRO A 252 -0.72 5.12 -25.38
CA PRO A 252 -1.87 6.00 -25.20
C PRO A 252 -2.51 6.31 -26.55
N PRO A 253 -3.84 6.50 -26.62
CA PRO A 253 -4.49 6.98 -27.83
C PRO A 253 -3.82 8.26 -28.29
N GLU A 254 -3.52 8.36 -29.59
CA GLU A 254 -3.09 9.63 -30.16
C GLU A 254 -4.17 10.67 -29.90
N THR A 255 -3.83 11.70 -29.12
CA THR A 255 -4.68 12.86 -28.99
C THR A 255 -4.73 13.48 -30.37
N LYS A 256 -5.85 13.31 -31.09
CA LYS A 256 -6.09 14.07 -32.32
C LYS A 256 -5.83 15.53 -31.97
N SER A 257 -4.84 16.15 -32.60
CA SER A 257 -4.52 17.55 -32.35
C SER A 257 -5.73 18.37 -32.81
N HIS A 258 -6.68 18.59 -31.92
CA HIS A 258 -7.66 19.64 -32.13
C HIS A 258 -6.84 20.92 -32.21
N ASN A 259 -6.89 21.57 -33.37
CA ASN A 259 -6.22 22.83 -33.69
C ASN A 259 -6.01 23.66 -32.43
N THR A 260 -4.80 23.56 -31.88
CA THR A 260 -4.45 24.17 -30.60
C THR A 260 -4.65 25.66 -30.76
N ALA A 261 -5.57 26.23 -29.99
CA ALA A 261 -5.71 27.68 -29.88
C ALA A 261 -4.32 28.27 -29.57
N PRO A 262 -3.94 29.39 -30.21
CA PRO A 262 -2.69 30.06 -29.92
C PRO A 262 -2.65 30.41 -28.42
N GLY A 263 -1.68 29.83 -27.68
CA GLY A 263 -1.56 30.02 -26.22
C GLY A 263 -1.83 28.78 -25.37
N SER A 264 -2.23 27.65 -25.96
CA SER A 264 -2.36 26.38 -25.21
C SER A 264 -1.03 25.89 -24.61
N SER A 265 -1.09 25.19 -23.48
CA SER A 265 0.08 24.59 -22.79
C SER A 265 0.95 23.76 -23.74
N GLU A 266 0.35 23.04 -24.69
CA GLU A 266 1.03 22.26 -25.72
C GLU A 266 1.87 23.12 -26.68
N SER A 267 1.41 24.34 -27.00
CA SER A 267 2.16 25.31 -27.80
C SER A 267 3.33 25.93 -27.03
N VAL A 268 3.17 26.14 -25.72
CA VAL A 268 4.23 26.64 -24.82
C VAL A 268 5.33 25.59 -24.67
N PHE A 269 4.98 24.31 -24.48
CA PHE A 269 5.96 23.23 -24.38
C PHE A 269 6.65 22.92 -25.72
N LYS A 270 5.95 22.96 -26.85
CA LYS A 270 6.60 22.88 -28.18
C LYS A 270 7.59 24.04 -28.40
N LYS A 271 7.30 25.24 -27.86
CA LYS A 271 8.26 26.36 -27.86
C LYS A 271 9.48 26.06 -26.99
N ILE A 272 9.29 25.50 -25.79
CA ILE A 272 10.39 25.15 -24.87
C ILE A 272 11.27 24.03 -25.44
N GLN A 273 10.68 22.95 -25.99
CA GLN A 273 11.42 21.87 -26.64
C GLN A 273 12.16 22.30 -27.92
N LYS A 274 11.62 23.30 -28.65
CA LYS A 274 12.28 23.88 -29.83
C LYS A 274 13.35 24.92 -29.48
N SER A 275 13.57 25.22 -28.19
CA SER A 275 14.58 26.17 -27.73
C SER A 275 15.84 25.54 -27.07
N PRO A 276 16.54 24.53 -27.64
CA PRO A 276 17.82 24.06 -27.06
C PRO A 276 19.09 24.76 -27.59
N ARG A 277 19.03 25.97 -28.19
CA ARG A 277 20.21 26.56 -28.88
C ARG A 277 20.62 28.00 -28.52
N SER A 278 20.05 28.63 -27.49
CA SER A 278 20.41 30.02 -27.14
C SER A 278 21.31 30.19 -25.92
N LEU A 279 21.89 29.10 -25.40
CA LEU A 279 22.87 29.14 -24.30
C LEU A 279 24.20 28.54 -24.76
N GLU A 280 24.76 29.06 -25.86
CA GLU A 280 26.21 29.04 -26.02
C GLU A 280 26.77 30.29 -25.30
N PRO A 281 27.79 30.14 -24.44
CA PRO A 281 28.42 31.28 -23.81
C PRO A 281 29.08 32.13 -24.89
N ARG A 282 28.70 33.41 -24.98
CA ARG A 282 29.48 34.39 -25.76
C ARG A 282 30.84 34.50 -25.07
N GLY A 283 31.85 33.95 -25.71
CA GLY A 283 33.23 34.10 -25.26
C GLY A 283 33.62 35.58 -25.21
N SER A 284 34.14 35.98 -24.07
CA SER A 284 35.03 37.13 -23.86
C SER A 284 35.84 36.85 -22.61
#